data_AF-A0A7T1AJS2-F1
#
_entry.id   AF-A0A7T1AJS2-F1
#
_cell.length_a   1.000
_cell.length_b   1.000
_cell.length_c   1.000
_cell.angle_alpha   90.00
_cell.angle_beta   90.00
_cell.angle_gamma   90.00
#
_symmetry.space_group_name_H-M   'P 1'
#
loop_
_entity.id
_entity.type
_entity.pdbx_description
1 polymer ?
#
loop_
_entity_poly.entity_id
_entity_poly.type
_entity_poly.pdbx_seq_one_letter_code
_entity_poly.pdbx_strand_id
1 'polypeptide(L)'
;MSSLLLNEDLKNVSRKFAEEIMQTTVFKKFQITRSAILGDEAASSIMNLLRDEQERLLEISCERDIEENDFAELNNLHEKANNNQLIRSYLEAEKSLFQLTQALNTEITSLIGFDFALSVMHRDDDNEEAAWE
;
A
#
# COMPACT_ATOMS: atom_id res chain seq x y z
N MET A 1 19.69 -7.92 -13.05
CA MET A 1 19.02 -8.79 -14.04
C MET A 1 18.08 -7.91 -14.84
N SER A 2 18.32 -7.71 -16.15
CA SER A 2 17.39 -7.01 -17.02
C SER A 2 16.14 -7.88 -17.18
N SER A 3 14.98 -7.41 -16.71
CA SER A 3 13.70 -8.05 -17.01
C SER A 3 13.55 -8.15 -18.53
N LEU A 4 13.46 -9.40 -19.03
CA LEU A 4 13.32 -9.77 -20.44
C LEU A 4 11.88 -9.63 -20.96
N LEU A 5 10.93 -9.20 -20.11
CA LEU A 5 9.51 -9.20 -20.43
C LEU A 5 9.05 -7.92 -21.16
N LEU A 6 9.73 -6.79 -20.95
CA LEU A 6 9.40 -5.52 -21.58
C LEU A 6 10.52 -5.10 -22.55
N ASN A 7 10.15 -4.59 -23.72
CA ASN A 7 11.11 -3.97 -24.63
C ASN A 7 11.58 -2.60 -24.08
N GLU A 8 12.64 -2.04 -24.67
CA GLU A 8 13.23 -0.78 -24.18
C GLU A 8 12.27 0.41 -24.26
N ASP A 9 11.40 0.46 -25.27
CA ASP A 9 10.41 1.53 -25.40
C ASP A 9 9.43 1.53 -24.23
N LEU A 10 8.89 0.36 -23.87
CA LEU A 10 8.01 0.20 -22.72
C LEU A 10 8.74 0.54 -21.42
N LYS A 11 9.99 0.09 -21.24
CA LYS A 11 10.80 0.48 -20.06
C LYS A 11 10.98 1.99 -19.95
N ASN A 12 11.23 2.67 -21.07
CA ASN A 12 11.43 4.11 -21.12
C ASN A 12 10.14 4.87 -20.79
N VAL A 13 9.01 4.44 -21.35
CA VAL A 13 7.70 5.02 -21.05
C VAL A 13 7.33 4.78 -19.58
N SER A 14 7.55 3.58 -19.03
CA SER A 14 7.30 3.29 -17.62
C SER A 14 8.16 4.15 -16.69
N ARG A 15 9.44 4.38 -17.04
CA ARG A 15 10.31 5.27 -16.27
C ARG A 15 9.80 6.71 -16.29
N LYS A 16 9.45 7.22 -17.48
CA LYS A 16 8.88 8.57 -17.61
C LYS A 16 7.58 8.70 -16.81
N PHE A 17 6.71 7.70 -16.86
CA PHE A 17 5.49 7.67 -16.07
C PHE A 17 5.78 7.75 -14.55
N ALA A 18 6.75 6.98 -14.06
CA ALA A 18 7.18 7.06 -12.67
C ALA A 18 7.74 8.45 -12.32
N GLU A 19 8.53 9.06 -13.20
CA GLU A 19 9.04 10.43 -13.01
C GLU A 19 7.92 11.45 -12.88
N GLU A 20 6.87 11.37 -13.73
CA GLU A 20 5.70 12.25 -13.64
C GLU A 20 4.95 12.08 -12.31
N ILE A 21 4.79 10.84 -11.82
CA ILE A 21 4.20 10.57 -10.50
C ILE A 21 5.02 11.26 -9.41
N MET A 22 6.35 11.15 -9.47
CA MET A 22 7.24 11.78 -8.49
C MET A 22 7.16 13.31 -8.50
N GLN A 23 6.73 13.92 -9.62
CA GLN A 23 6.53 15.37 -9.70
C GLN A 23 5.20 15.85 -9.12
N THR A 24 4.24 14.95 -8.87
CA THR A 24 2.94 15.30 -8.30
C THR A 24 3.08 15.93 -6.91
N THR A 25 2.17 16.85 -6.59
CA THR A 25 2.08 17.46 -5.25
C THR A 25 1.85 16.41 -4.16
N VAL A 26 1.08 15.36 -4.47
CA VAL A 26 0.80 14.26 -3.53
C VAL A 26 2.08 13.51 -3.16
N PHE A 27 2.88 13.09 -4.14
CA PHE A 27 4.14 12.39 -3.88
C PHE A 27 5.14 13.29 -3.12
N LYS A 28 5.25 14.56 -3.53
CA LYS A 28 6.12 15.54 -2.85
C LYS A 28 5.70 15.78 -1.39
N LYS A 29 4.39 15.90 -1.12
CA LYS A 29 3.86 16.05 0.25
C LYS A 29 4.22 14.83 1.10
N PHE A 30 4.03 13.62 0.56
CA PHE A 30 4.43 12.39 1.24
C PHE A 30 5.93 12.34 1.54
N GLN A 31 6.79 12.68 0.58
CA GLN A 31 8.25 12.72 0.81
C GLN A 31 8.62 13.70 1.92
N ILE A 32 8.05 14.91 1.91
CA ILE A 32 8.31 15.93 2.93
C ILE A 32 7.88 15.44 4.32
N THR A 33 6.65 14.92 4.45
CA THR A 33 6.16 14.44 5.75
C THR A 33 6.93 13.21 6.24
N ARG A 34 7.33 12.31 5.33
CA ARG A 34 8.17 11.16 5.65
C ARG A 34 9.54 11.60 6.17
N SER A 35 10.20 12.53 5.51
CA SER A 35 11.48 13.09 5.98
C SER A 35 11.33 13.80 7.33
N ALA A 36 10.22 14.50 7.56
CA ALA A 36 9.94 15.15 8.84
C ALA A 36 9.78 14.14 9.99
N ILE A 37 9.09 13.01 9.76
CA ILE A 37 8.98 11.92 10.74
C ILE A 37 10.36 11.32 11.05
N LEU A 38 11.16 11.03 10.02
CA LEU A 38 12.49 10.43 10.22
C LEU A 38 13.47 11.37 10.93
N GLY A 39 13.26 12.69 10.83
CA GLY A 39 14.03 13.70 11.54
C GLY A 39 13.56 13.97 12.97
N ASP A 40 12.40 13.46 13.38
CA ASP A 40 11.82 13.65 14.72
C ASP A 40 11.84 12.33 15.50
N GLU A 41 12.69 12.26 16.52
CA GLU A 41 12.91 11.03 17.30
C GLU A 41 11.64 10.53 17.99
N ALA A 42 10.82 11.44 18.54
CA ALA A 42 9.60 11.07 19.23
C ALA A 42 8.56 10.49 18.25
N ALA A 43 8.37 11.15 17.11
CA ALA A 43 7.45 10.69 16.08
C ALA A 43 7.91 9.36 15.46
N SER A 44 9.21 9.24 15.14
CA SER A 44 9.79 8.01 14.60
C SER A 44 9.69 6.85 15.60
N SER A 45 9.89 7.10 16.90
CA SER A 45 9.77 6.09 17.95
C SER A 45 8.34 5.56 18.03
N ILE A 46 7.33 6.45 18.05
CA ILE A 46 5.91 6.05 18.05
C ILE A 46 5.57 5.20 16.82
N MET A 47 6.02 5.61 15.63
CA MET A 47 5.76 4.87 14.38
C MET A 47 6.41 3.48 14.38
N ASN A 48 7.63 3.34 14.92
CA ASN A 48 8.27 2.04 15.06
C ASN A 48 7.51 1.14 16.05
N LEU A 49 7.15 1.67 17.23
CA LEU A 49 6.38 0.92 18.21
C LEU A 49 5.01 0.47 17.68
N LEU A 50 4.33 1.32 16.90
CA LEU A 50 3.09 0.94 16.22
C LEU A 50 3.28 -0.26 15.29
N ARG A 51 4.35 -0.25 14.47
CA ARG A 51 4.64 -1.35 13.56
C ARG A 51 4.96 -2.64 14.32
N ASP A 52 5.83 -2.54 15.32
CA ASP A 52 6.29 -3.70 16.08
C ASP A 52 5.11 -4.33 16.87
N GLU A 53 4.18 -3.51 17.38
CA GLU A 53 2.97 -3.97 18.05
C GLU A 53 1.94 -4.60 17.10
N GLN A 54 1.82 -4.08 15.87
CA GLN A 54 1.01 -4.72 14.83
C GLN A 54 1.58 -6.08 14.43
N GLU A 55 2.90 -6.19 14.31
CA GLU A 55 3.59 -7.46 14.02
C GLU A 55 3.36 -8.47 15.15
N ARG A 56 3.49 -8.06 16.42
CA ARG A 56 3.16 -8.88 17.59
C ARG A 56 1.72 -9.41 17.56
N LEU A 57 0.75 -8.57 17.17
CA LEU A 57 -0.66 -8.98 17.06
C LEU A 57 -0.89 -9.98 15.92
N LEU A 58 -0.18 -9.82 14.80
CA LEU A 58 -0.21 -10.81 13.71
C LEU A 58 0.36 -12.15 14.17
N GLU A 59 1.47 -12.15 14.92
CA GLU A 59 2.03 -13.37 15.51
C GLU A 59 1.04 -14.06 16.45
N ILE A 60 0.40 -13.31 17.35
CA ILE A 60 -0.64 -13.84 18.24
C ILE A 60 -1.78 -14.47 17.44
N SER A 61 -2.24 -13.80 16.38
CA SER A 61 -3.35 -14.29 15.55
C SER A 61 -3.07 -15.64 14.88
N CYS A 62 -1.80 -15.99 14.69
CA CYS A 62 -1.39 -17.30 14.18
C CYS A 62 -1.41 -18.39 15.25
N GLU A 63 -1.31 -18.02 16.54
CA GLU A 63 -1.22 -18.96 17.66
C GLU A 63 -2.56 -19.14 18.40
N ARG A 64 -3.33 -18.06 18.54
CA ARG A 64 -4.63 -18.03 19.22
C ARG A 64 -5.50 -16.86 18.74
N ASP A 65 -6.77 -16.90 19.14
CA ASP A 65 -7.65 -15.75 18.98
C ASP A 65 -7.12 -14.55 19.78
N ILE A 66 -7.23 -13.36 19.19
CA ILE A 66 -6.81 -12.10 19.80
C ILE A 66 -7.88 -11.66 20.81
N GLU A 67 -7.45 -11.26 22.00
CA GLU A 67 -8.32 -10.74 23.06
C GLU A 67 -8.24 -9.22 23.15
N GLU A 68 -9.23 -8.58 23.78
CA GLU A 68 -9.26 -7.12 23.93
C GLU A 68 -8.01 -6.56 24.63
N ASN A 69 -7.49 -7.30 25.62
CA ASN A 69 -6.27 -6.93 26.34
C ASN A 69 -5.03 -6.90 25.44
N ASP A 70 -5.00 -7.69 24.36
CA ASP A 70 -3.88 -7.67 23.41
C ASP A 70 -3.81 -6.34 22.67
N PHE A 71 -4.91 -5.61 22.53
CA PHE A 71 -4.96 -4.31 21.86
C PHE A 71 -4.64 -3.12 22.78
N ALA A 72 -4.43 -3.33 24.07
CA ALA A 72 -4.26 -2.23 25.03
C ALA A 72 -3.09 -1.30 24.66
N GLU A 73 -1.94 -1.87 24.31
CA GLU A 73 -0.76 -1.09 23.92
C GLU A 73 -0.96 -0.44 22.55
N LEU A 74 -1.52 -1.17 21.58
CA LEU A 74 -1.84 -0.63 20.26
C LEU A 74 -2.76 0.61 20.36
N ASN A 75 -3.79 0.54 21.20
CA ASN A 75 -4.70 1.66 21.43
C ASN A 75 -3.99 2.88 22.05
N ASN A 76 -3.09 2.65 23.01
CA ASN A 76 -2.28 3.72 23.60
C ASN A 76 -1.37 4.39 22.56
N LEU A 77 -0.71 3.59 21.72
CA LEU A 77 0.15 4.07 20.65
C LEU A 77 -0.65 4.83 19.59
N HIS A 78 -1.86 4.39 19.26
CA HIS A 78 -2.76 5.13 18.38
C HIS A 78 -3.17 6.47 18.96
N GLU A 79 -3.42 6.57 20.27
CA GLU A 79 -3.72 7.85 20.92
C GLU A 79 -2.50 8.80 20.86
N LYS A 80 -1.30 8.30 21.16
CA LYS A 80 -0.05 9.08 21.04
C LYS A 80 0.19 9.56 19.61
N ALA A 81 -0.01 8.69 18.62
CA ALA A 81 0.10 9.01 17.21
C ALA A 81 -0.92 10.08 16.78
N ASN A 82 -2.18 9.94 17.21
CA ASN A 82 -3.23 10.91 16.92
C ASN A 82 -2.97 12.28 17.55
N ASN A 83 -2.27 12.34 18.68
CA ASN A 83 -1.89 13.60 19.32
C ASN A 83 -0.63 14.24 18.73
N ASN A 84 0.12 13.53 17.88
CA ASN A 84 1.30 14.05 17.21
C ASN A 84 0.95 14.61 15.80
N GLN A 85 1.10 15.92 15.62
CA GLN A 85 0.76 16.59 14.35
C GLN A 85 1.60 16.09 13.16
N LEU A 86 2.88 15.76 13.37
CA LEU A 86 3.73 15.24 12.30
C LEU A 86 3.23 13.88 11.82
N ILE A 87 2.87 12.99 12.77
CA ILE A 87 2.33 11.66 12.45
C ILE A 87 1.01 11.78 11.70
N ARG A 88 0.07 12.61 12.17
CA ARG A 88 -1.18 12.85 11.45
C ARG A 88 -0.96 13.34 10.02
N SER A 89 -0.04 14.28 9.84
CA SER A 89 0.28 14.85 8.52
C SER A 89 0.90 13.80 7.60
N TYR A 90 1.75 12.92 8.13
CA TYR A 90 2.31 11.78 7.42
C TYR A 90 1.23 10.79 6.97
N LEU A 91 0.36 10.35 7.89
CA LEU A 91 -0.70 9.38 7.59
C LEU A 91 -1.71 9.91 6.55
N GLU A 92 -2.03 11.21 6.60
CA GLU A 92 -2.86 11.85 5.58
C GLU A 92 -2.18 11.85 4.19
N ALA A 93 -0.87 12.16 4.15
CA ALA A 93 -0.11 12.17 2.90
C ALA A 93 0.07 10.75 2.33
N GLU A 94 0.28 9.75 3.18
CA GLU A 94 0.35 8.33 2.81
C GLU A 94 -0.99 7.84 2.24
N LYS A 95 -2.11 8.15 2.90
CA LYS A 95 -3.45 7.86 2.39
C LYS A 95 -3.68 8.50 1.00
N SER A 96 -3.28 9.75 0.84
CA SER A 96 -3.42 10.47 -0.43
C SER A 96 -2.57 9.82 -1.54
N LEU A 97 -1.36 9.37 -1.22
CA LEU A 97 -0.48 8.67 -2.16
C LEU A 97 -1.04 7.31 -2.56
N PHE A 98 -1.62 6.57 -1.60
CA PHE A 98 -2.30 5.31 -1.89
C PHE A 98 -3.49 5.51 -2.85
N GLN A 99 -4.32 6.53 -2.60
CA GLN A 99 -5.44 6.87 -3.48
C GLN A 99 -4.99 7.27 -4.89
N LEU A 100 -3.91 8.04 -5.01
CA LEU A 100 -3.31 8.36 -6.30
C LEU A 100 -2.87 7.09 -7.03
N THR A 101 -2.21 6.17 -6.32
CA THR A 101 -1.72 4.91 -6.90
C THR A 101 -2.88 4.04 -7.40
N GLN A 102 -3.97 3.95 -6.62
CA GLN A 102 -5.19 3.25 -7.04
C GLN A 102 -5.80 3.87 -8.30
N ALA A 103 -5.97 5.19 -8.33
CA ALA A 103 -6.53 5.89 -9.48
C ALA A 103 -5.69 5.69 -10.75
N LEU A 104 -4.36 5.78 -10.63
CA LEU A 104 -3.45 5.51 -11.74
C LEU A 104 -3.52 4.08 -12.24
N ASN A 105 -3.64 3.10 -11.33
CA ASN A 105 -3.81 1.71 -11.72
C ASN A 105 -5.12 1.49 -12.48
N THR A 106 -6.23 2.06 -11.99
CA THR A 106 -7.53 2.01 -12.69
C THR A 106 -7.44 2.63 -14.08
N GLU A 107 -6.79 3.80 -14.20
CA GLU A 107 -6.61 4.48 -15.48
C GLU A 107 -5.77 3.64 -16.45
N ILE A 108 -4.65 3.08 -16.00
CA ILE A 108 -3.79 2.21 -16.82
C ILE A 108 -4.55 0.97 -17.29
N THR A 109 -5.25 0.30 -16.38
CA THR A 109 -6.09 -0.86 -16.72
C THR A 109 -7.13 -0.51 -17.78
N SER A 110 -7.77 0.66 -17.67
CA SER A 110 -8.72 1.15 -18.68
C SER A 110 -8.07 1.45 -20.03
N LEU A 111 -6.85 2.01 -20.04
CA LEU A 111 -6.14 2.36 -21.26
C LEU A 111 -5.60 1.12 -22.00
N ILE A 112 -5.12 0.13 -21.26
CA ILE A 112 -4.63 -1.13 -21.82
C ILE A 112 -5.81 -2.01 -22.28
N GLY A 113 -7.00 -1.82 -21.70
CA GLY A 113 -8.18 -2.64 -21.98
C GLY A 113 -8.03 -4.08 -21.45
N PHE A 114 -7.09 -4.29 -20.52
CA PHE A 114 -6.79 -5.57 -19.92
C PHE A 114 -6.55 -5.38 -18.43
N ASP A 115 -7.33 -6.09 -17.62
CA ASP A 115 -7.13 -6.14 -16.18
C ASP A 115 -6.36 -7.40 -15.82
N PHE A 116 -5.08 -7.24 -15.49
CA PHE A 116 -4.23 -8.36 -15.07
C PHE A 116 -4.77 -9.07 -13.83
N ALA A 117 -5.46 -8.37 -12.92
CA ALA A 117 -6.05 -8.97 -11.72
C ALA A 117 -7.28 -9.83 -12.03
N LEU A 118 -8.09 -9.45 -13.04
CA LEU A 118 -9.25 -10.23 -13.48
C LEU A 118 -8.87 -11.36 -14.43
N SER A 119 -7.77 -11.23 -15.17
CA SER A 119 -7.36 -12.23 -16.17
C SER A 119 -7.00 -13.62 -15.62
N VAL A 120 -6.67 -13.71 -14.32
CA VAL A 120 -6.38 -14.99 -13.64
C VAL A 120 -7.65 -15.67 -13.12
N MET A 121 -8.80 -14.97 -13.10
CA MET A 121 -10.09 -15.47 -12.60
C MET A 121 -10.90 -16.22 -13.69
N HIS A 122 -10.32 -16.54 -14.85
CA HIS A 122 -10.95 -17.32 -15.93
C HIS A 122 -10.25 -18.67 -16.15
N ARG A 123 -10.18 -19.48 -15.08
CA ARG A 123 -10.03 -20.92 -15.18
C ARG A 123 -10.98 -21.52 -14.17
N ASP A 124 -12.15 -21.97 -14.64
CA ASP A 124 -12.88 -23.16 -14.17
C ASP A 124 -14.37 -23.21 -14.59
N ASP A 125 -14.86 -22.39 -15.53
CA ASP A 125 -16.26 -22.46 -16.01
C ASP A 125 -16.46 -22.96 -17.45
N ASP A 126 -15.43 -23.56 -18.08
CA ASP A 126 -15.57 -24.18 -19.42
C ASP A 126 -15.72 -25.72 -19.35
N ASN A 127 -16.35 -26.25 -18.29
CA ASN A 127 -16.57 -27.70 -18.16
C ASN A 127 -17.99 -28.11 -17.75
N GLU A 128 -19.02 -27.43 -18.29
CA GLU A 128 -20.40 -27.93 -18.26
C GLU A 128 -21.07 -27.84 -19.64
N GLU A 129 -20.51 -28.53 -20.65
CA GLU A 129 -21.27 -28.87 -21.85
C GLU A 129 -20.94 -30.30 -22.32
N ALA A 130 -21.42 -31.30 -21.58
CA ALA A 130 -21.73 -32.64 -22.10
C ALA A 130 -22.41 -33.51 -21.02
N ALA A 131 -23.70 -33.28 -20.78
CA ALA A 131 -24.53 -34.21 -20.03
C ALA A 131 -25.95 -34.29 -20.65
N TRP A 132 -26.10 -35.26 -21.57
CA TRP A 132 -27.31 -36.01 -21.93
C TRP A 132 -28.45 -35.31 -22.70
N GLU A 133 -28.55 -35.62 -24.00
CA GLU A 133 -29.66 -36.41 -24.57
C GLU A 133 -29.12 -37.47 -25.53
#